data_AF-A0A6J6YVK2-F1
#
_entry.id   AF-A0A6J6YVK2-F1
#
_cell.length_a   1.000
_cell.length_b   1.000
_cell.length_c   1.000
_cell.angle_alpha   90.00
_cell.angle_beta   90.00
_cell.angle_gamma   90.00
#
_symmetry.space_group_name_H-M   'P 1'
#
loop_
_entity.id
_entity.type
_entity.pdbx_description
1 polymer ?
#
loop_
_entity_poly.entity_id
_entity_poly.type
_entity_poly.pdbx_seq_one_letter_code
_entity_poly.pdbx_strand_id
1 'polypeptide(L)'
;MDYGFHAPTMSFPVAGTLMVEPTESETLHELDRFCNAMLAIRCEIDRVDSGEWTSDDNPLRHAPHTSEDLLGEWTRPYSREFGAYPLDVLRANKYFPPVSRIDAAFGDRHLVCSCAPLEVYANAMT
;
A
#
# COMPACT_ATOMS: atom_id res chain seq x y z
N MET A 1 -2.19 -2.68 -1.71
CA MET A 1 -1.23 -2.44 -2.81
C MET A 1 0.01 -3.30 -2.69
N ASP A 2 0.73 -3.30 -1.55
CA ASP A 2 1.98 -4.09 -1.42
C ASP A 2 1.77 -5.60 -1.62
N TYR A 3 0.59 -6.10 -1.25
CA TYR A 3 0.08 -7.45 -1.49
C TYR A 3 -0.45 -7.71 -2.93
N GLY A 4 -0.29 -6.77 -3.86
CA GLY A 4 -0.73 -6.92 -5.25
C GLY A 4 -2.22 -6.69 -5.50
N PHE A 5 -2.98 -6.18 -4.51
CA PHE A 5 -4.40 -5.87 -4.63
C PHE A 5 -4.69 -4.36 -4.63
N HIS A 6 -5.65 -3.95 -5.44
CA HIS A 6 -6.41 -2.72 -5.23
C HIS A 6 -7.28 -2.87 -3.97
N ALA A 7 -7.50 -1.78 -3.23
CA ALA A 7 -8.34 -1.83 -2.04
C ALA A 7 -9.82 -2.07 -2.43
N PRO A 8 -10.60 -2.78 -1.62
CA PRO A 8 -12.05 -2.82 -1.76
C PRO A 8 -12.67 -1.45 -1.49
N THR A 9 -13.99 -1.34 -1.57
CA THR A 9 -14.70 -0.10 -1.23
C THR A 9 -14.40 0.29 0.22
N MET A 10 -13.90 1.51 0.42
CA MET A 10 -13.45 2.01 1.73
C MET A 10 -14.48 2.95 2.36
N SER A 11 -14.76 2.76 3.66
CA SER A 11 -15.57 3.65 4.49
C SER A 11 -17.02 3.90 4.01
N PHE A 12 -17.55 3.00 3.20
CA PHE A 12 -18.94 3.01 2.74
C PHE A 12 -19.48 1.58 2.66
N PRO A 13 -20.72 1.31 3.08
CA PRO A 13 -21.70 2.24 3.64
C PRO A 13 -21.44 2.63 5.10
N VAL A 14 -20.49 1.98 5.77
CA VAL A 14 -20.14 2.26 7.17
C VAL A 14 -18.73 2.83 7.25
N ALA A 15 -18.57 4.00 7.88
CA ALA A 15 -17.28 4.65 8.06
C ALA A 15 -16.28 3.73 8.79
N GLY A 16 -15.03 3.69 8.34
CA GLY A 16 -13.98 2.85 8.93
C GLY A 16 -14.08 1.36 8.60
N THR A 17 -15.00 0.94 7.73
CA THR A 17 -15.12 -0.46 7.28
C THR A 17 -14.67 -0.63 5.83
N LEU A 18 -14.50 -1.89 5.41
CA LEU A 18 -14.24 -2.28 4.03
C LEU A 18 -15.41 -3.12 3.52
N MET A 19 -15.92 -2.82 2.33
CA MET A 19 -16.96 -3.59 1.65
C MET A 19 -16.37 -4.30 0.42
N VAL A 20 -16.40 -5.63 0.44
CA VAL A 20 -15.76 -6.50 -0.57
C VAL A 20 -16.81 -7.16 -1.45
N GLU A 21 -16.65 -7.04 -2.76
CA GLU A 21 -17.46 -7.72 -3.78
C GLU A 21 -16.51 -8.40 -4.79
N PRO A 22 -16.40 -9.75 -4.78
CA PRO A 22 -15.48 -10.45 -5.67
C PRO A 22 -15.97 -10.59 -7.11
N THR A 23 -17.29 -10.51 -7.34
CA THR A 23 -17.95 -10.91 -8.60
C THR A 23 -17.79 -12.40 -8.94
N GLU A 24 -18.57 -12.87 -9.90
CA GLU A 24 -18.56 -14.24 -10.40
C GLU A 24 -17.40 -14.54 -11.36
N SER A 25 -16.70 -13.51 -11.83
CA SER A 25 -15.63 -13.65 -12.83
C SER A 25 -14.30 -14.08 -12.19
N GLU A 26 -14.15 -13.92 -10.88
CA GLU A 26 -12.91 -14.24 -10.17
C GLU A 26 -12.82 -15.72 -9.82
N THR A 27 -11.64 -16.30 -10.05
CA THR A 27 -11.39 -17.71 -9.73
C THR A 27 -11.26 -17.92 -8.22
N LEU A 28 -11.57 -19.12 -7.73
CA LEU A 28 -11.34 -19.48 -6.33
C LEU A 28 -9.90 -19.20 -5.88
N HIS A 29 -8.93 -19.43 -6.76
CA HIS A 29 -7.52 -19.13 -6.48
C HIS A 29 -7.27 -17.64 -6.18
N GLU A 30 -7.90 -16.73 -6.92
CA GLU A 30 -7.74 -15.29 -6.68
C GLU A 30 -8.46 -14.84 -5.40
N LEU A 31 -9.62 -15.46 -5.09
CA LEU A 31 -10.31 -15.24 -3.82
C LEU A 31 -9.45 -15.69 -2.64
N ASP A 32 -8.82 -16.86 -2.73
CA ASP A 32 -7.91 -17.37 -1.71
C ASP A 32 -6.68 -16.47 -1.56
N ARG A 33 -6.13 -15.94 -2.65
CA ARG A 33 -5.04 -14.96 -2.59
C ARG A 33 -5.45 -13.70 -1.84
N PHE A 34 -6.65 -13.17 -2.10
CA PHE A 34 -7.16 -11.99 -1.40
C PHE A 34 -7.39 -12.28 0.09
N CYS A 35 -8.04 -13.40 0.43
CA CYS A 35 -8.25 -13.82 1.81
C CYS A 35 -6.92 -14.02 2.56
N ASN A 36 -5.92 -14.66 1.94
CA ASN A 36 -4.61 -14.84 2.51
C ASN A 36 -3.87 -13.51 2.73
N ALA A 37 -4.01 -12.55 1.80
CA ALA A 37 -3.48 -11.20 1.99
C ALA A 37 -4.14 -10.51 3.20
N MET A 38 -5.46 -10.61 3.34
CA MET A 38 -6.19 -10.04 4.48
C MET A 38 -5.82 -10.71 5.81
N LEU A 39 -5.60 -12.03 5.83
CA LEU A 39 -5.10 -12.76 6.99
C LEU A 39 -3.69 -12.34 7.37
N ALA A 40 -2.80 -12.16 6.38
CA ALA A 40 -1.45 -11.67 6.64
C ALA A 40 -1.45 -10.24 7.19
N ILE A 41 -2.29 -9.35 6.64
CA ILE A 41 -2.52 -8.00 7.17
C ILE A 41 -3.06 -8.06 8.61
N ARG A 42 -3.94 -9.02 8.93
CA ARG A 42 -4.43 -9.22 10.30
C ARG A 42 -3.28 -9.57 11.25
N CYS A 43 -2.34 -10.43 10.84
CA CYS A 43 -1.15 -10.74 11.61
C CYS A 43 -0.24 -9.50 11.79
N GLU A 44 -0.11 -8.63 10.78
CA GLU A 44 0.60 -7.35 10.95
C GLU A 44 -0.05 -6.47 12.01
N ILE A 45 -1.38 -6.41 12.04
CA ILE A 45 -2.13 -5.69 13.09
C ILE A 45 -1.85 -6.30 14.46
N ASP A 46 -1.78 -7.63 14.58
CA ASP A 46 -1.45 -8.30 15.86
C ASP A 46 -0.04 -7.96 16.36
N ARG A 47 0.92 -7.77 15.45
CA ARG A 47 2.28 -7.34 15.82
C ARG A 47 2.31 -5.90 16.32
N VAL A 48 1.45 -5.03 15.81
CA VAL A 48 1.26 -3.68 16.36
C VAL A 48 0.54 -3.75 17.72
N ASP A 49 -0.52 -4.54 17.84
CA ASP A 49 -1.33 -4.66 19.07
C ASP A 49 -0.52 -5.26 20.25
N SER A 50 0.35 -6.23 19.96
CA SER A 50 1.27 -6.82 20.93
C SER A 50 2.45 -5.91 21.31
N GLY A 51 2.64 -4.79 20.60
CA GLY A 51 3.75 -3.85 20.81
C GLY A 51 5.08 -4.30 20.22
N GLU A 52 5.10 -5.33 19.37
CA GLU A 52 6.30 -5.69 18.60
C GLU A 52 6.70 -4.56 17.64
N TRP A 53 5.70 -3.89 17.06
CA TRP A 53 5.88 -2.65 16.29
C TRP A 53 5.11 -1.51 16.94
N THR A 54 5.65 -0.29 16.82
CA THR A 54 4.92 0.90 17.28
C THR A 54 3.80 1.25 16.31
N SER A 55 2.81 2.01 16.77
CA SER A 55 1.67 2.42 15.95
C SER A 55 2.06 3.36 14.80
N ASP A 56 3.18 4.07 14.94
CA ASP A 56 3.71 5.04 13.98
C ASP A 56 4.85 4.50 13.09
N ASP A 57 5.45 3.37 13.42
CA ASP A 57 6.57 2.78 12.65
C ASP A 57 6.36 1.29 12.40
N ASN A 58 5.63 0.97 11.32
CA ASN A 58 5.26 -0.39 10.93
C ASN A 58 4.90 -0.47 9.44
N PRO A 59 4.81 -1.68 8.84
CA PRO A 59 4.50 -1.83 7.42
C PRO A 59 3.17 -1.20 6.99
N LEU A 60 2.11 -1.33 7.81
CA LEU A 60 0.80 -0.73 7.55
C LEU A 60 0.87 0.80 7.49
N ARG A 61 1.71 1.41 8.32
CA ARG A 61 1.87 2.86 8.39
C ARG A 61 2.69 3.42 7.22
N HIS A 62 3.70 2.68 6.75
CA HIS A 62 4.57 3.10 5.65
C HIS A 62 4.05 2.69 4.26
N ALA A 63 3.08 1.77 4.17
CA ALA A 63 2.49 1.37 2.89
C ALA A 63 1.84 2.57 2.14
N PRO A 64 1.90 2.59 0.79
CA PRO A 64 2.55 1.63 -0.08
C PRO A 64 4.07 1.81 -0.20
N HIS A 65 4.78 0.71 -0.46
CA HIS A 65 6.23 0.69 -0.65
C HIS A 65 6.59 0.78 -2.14
N THR A 66 7.13 1.93 -2.57
CA THR A 66 7.59 2.15 -3.96
C THR A 66 8.95 1.50 -4.20
N SER A 67 9.37 1.37 -5.47
CA SER A 67 10.73 0.88 -5.78
C SER A 67 11.81 1.79 -5.20
N GLU A 68 11.63 3.11 -5.28
CA GLU A 68 12.56 4.10 -4.72
C GLU A 68 12.65 4.00 -3.19
N ASP A 69 11.52 3.82 -2.51
CA ASP A 69 11.46 3.61 -1.06
C ASP A 69 12.25 2.37 -0.63
N LEU A 70 12.11 1.28 -1.39
CA LEU A 70 12.77 0.01 -1.10
C LEU A 70 14.28 0.04 -1.39
N LEU A 71 14.72 0.80 -2.41
CA LEU A 71 16.13 0.95 -2.78
C LEU A 71 16.89 1.94 -1.89
N GLY A 72 16.17 2.78 -1.15
CA GLY A 72 16.74 3.77 -0.26
C GLY A 72 17.39 3.22 1.02
N GLU A 73 17.81 4.15 1.88
CA GLU A 73 18.21 3.84 3.25
C GLU A 73 17.05 3.19 4.01
N TRP A 74 17.38 2.26 4.91
CA TRP A 74 16.36 1.48 5.60
C TRP A 74 16.64 1.39 7.08
N THR A 75 15.80 2.08 7.83
CA THR A 75 15.87 2.22 9.28
C THR A 75 14.59 1.73 9.97
N ARG A 76 13.76 0.95 9.26
CA ARG A 76 12.46 0.47 9.72
C ARG A 76 12.57 -0.82 10.54
N PRO A 77 11.63 -1.13 11.45
CA PRO A 77 11.68 -2.29 12.35
C PRO A 77 11.30 -3.63 11.68
N TYR A 78 11.21 -3.65 10.35
CA TYR A 78 10.92 -4.81 9.53
C TYR A 78 11.84 -4.80 8.32
N SER A 79 12.01 -5.93 7.62
CA SER A 79 12.95 -6.01 6.51
C SER A 79 12.41 -5.31 5.24
N ARG A 80 13.32 -4.82 4.39
CA ARG A 80 13.00 -4.38 3.02
C ARG A 80 12.22 -5.44 2.26
N GLU A 81 12.66 -6.67 2.39
CA GLU A 81 12.04 -7.82 1.77
C GLU A 81 10.60 -8.02 2.21
N PHE A 82 10.29 -7.79 3.50
CA PHE A 82 8.91 -7.83 3.99
C PHE A 82 8.05 -6.71 3.36
N GLY A 83 8.58 -5.48 3.24
CA GLY A 83 7.87 -4.39 2.57
C GLY A 83 7.63 -4.65 1.07
N ALA A 84 8.59 -5.31 0.40
CA ALA A 84 8.49 -5.64 -1.02
C ALA A 84 7.62 -6.89 -1.28
N TYR A 85 7.76 -7.93 -0.46
CA TYR A 85 7.20 -9.26 -0.66
C TYR A 85 6.67 -9.82 0.67
N PRO A 86 5.55 -9.28 1.19
CA PRO A 86 4.98 -9.77 2.46
C PRO A 86 4.45 -11.21 2.37
N LEU A 87 4.29 -11.74 1.15
CA LEU A 87 4.03 -13.15 0.85
C LEU A 87 4.95 -13.61 -0.29
N ASP A 88 5.46 -14.84 -0.20
CA ASP A 88 6.38 -15.38 -1.20
C ASP A 88 5.79 -15.47 -2.61
N VAL A 89 4.48 -15.69 -2.72
CA VAL A 89 3.77 -15.74 -4.01
C VAL A 89 3.91 -14.46 -4.82
N LEU A 90 4.17 -13.32 -4.16
CA LEU A 90 4.31 -12.00 -4.81
C LEU A 90 5.63 -11.84 -5.55
N ARG A 91 6.60 -12.74 -5.35
CA ARG A 91 7.88 -12.71 -6.08
C ARG A 91 7.72 -13.09 -7.54
N ALA A 92 6.74 -13.95 -7.85
CA ALA A 92 6.49 -14.39 -9.21
C ALA A 92 5.94 -13.26 -10.09
N ASN A 93 5.14 -12.36 -9.51
CA ASN A 93 4.55 -11.23 -10.22
C ASN A 93 4.30 -10.07 -9.25
N LYS A 94 5.20 -9.08 -9.27
CA LYS A 94 5.14 -7.91 -8.40
C LYS A 94 4.66 -6.68 -9.15
N TYR A 95 3.60 -6.07 -8.62
CA TYR A 95 3.24 -4.70 -8.94
C TYR A 95 3.91 -3.74 -7.95
N PHE A 96 4.71 -2.80 -8.45
CA PHE A 96 5.28 -1.72 -7.64
C PHE A 96 4.37 -0.48 -7.70
N PRO A 97 3.87 0.01 -6.55
CA PRO A 97 3.16 1.28 -6.49
C PRO A 97 4.05 2.41 -7.04
N PRO A 98 3.54 3.24 -7.98
CA PRO A 98 4.36 4.25 -8.64
C PRO A 98 4.66 5.46 -7.74
N VAL A 99 3.89 5.66 -6.69
CA VAL A 99 4.04 6.74 -5.71
C VAL A 99 3.75 6.24 -4.30
N SER A 100 4.29 6.95 -3.30
CA SER A 100 4.00 6.71 -1.89
C SER A 100 2.58 7.16 -1.53
N ARG A 101 2.21 7.03 -0.24
CA ARG A 101 0.90 7.47 0.25
C ARG A 101 0.65 8.95 -0.10
N ILE A 102 -0.51 9.22 -0.68
CA ILE A 102 -0.95 10.56 -1.09
C ILE A 102 -1.31 11.40 0.14
N ASP A 103 -0.88 12.67 0.14
CA ASP A 103 -1.36 13.69 1.08
C ASP A 103 -2.60 14.40 0.49
N ALA A 104 -3.77 13.90 0.86
CA ALA A 104 -5.03 14.45 0.38
C ALA A 104 -5.28 15.88 0.89
N ALA A 105 -4.95 16.15 2.16
CA ALA A 105 -5.21 17.44 2.79
C ALA A 105 -4.35 18.56 2.18
N PHE A 106 -3.13 18.24 1.77
CA PHE A 106 -2.29 19.18 1.02
C PHE A 106 -2.91 19.53 -0.34
N GLY A 107 -3.39 18.54 -1.08
CA GLY A 107 -4.02 18.72 -2.39
C GLY A 107 -5.24 19.64 -2.33
N ASP A 108 -6.11 19.44 -1.34
CA ASP A 108 -7.29 20.29 -1.14
C ASP A 108 -6.93 21.76 -0.81
N ARG A 109 -5.80 21.98 -0.15
CA ARG A 109 -5.30 23.32 0.22
C ARG A 109 -4.53 24.02 -0.92
N HIS A 110 -4.03 23.26 -1.89
CA HIS A 110 -3.21 23.74 -3.01
C HIS A 110 -3.81 23.25 -4.33
N LEU A 111 -5.03 23.68 -4.61
CA LEU A 111 -5.82 23.19 -5.73
C LEU A 111 -5.16 23.50 -7.08
N VAL A 112 -4.63 22.45 -7.72
CA VAL A 112 -4.07 22.51 -9.08
C VAL A 112 -4.76 21.44 -9.92
N CYS A 113 -5.64 21.88 -10.82
CA CYS A 113 -6.47 21.00 -11.67
C CYS A 113 -6.08 21.02 -13.15
N SER A 114 -4.90 21.56 -13.47
CA SER A 114 -4.29 21.54 -14.80
C SER A 114 -2.86 20.99 -14.69
N CYS A 115 -2.28 20.58 -15.82
CA CYS A 115 -0.88 20.20 -15.85
C CYS A 115 -0.01 21.34 -15.30
N ALA A 116 1.07 20.96 -14.62
CA ALA A 116 2.09 21.94 -14.25
C ALA A 116 2.75 22.50 -15.53
N PRO A 117 3.34 23.71 -15.47
CA PRO A 117 4.19 24.20 -16.54
C PRO A 117 5.30 23.20 -16.88
N LEU A 118 5.69 23.11 -18.16
CA LEU A 118 6.67 22.11 -18.63
C LEU A 118 8.03 22.23 -17.93
N GLU A 119 8.37 23.45 -17.50
CA GLU A 119 9.57 23.79 -16.77
C GLU A 119 9.68 23.03 -15.44
N VAL A 120 8.54 22.73 -14.80
CA VAL A 120 8.50 21.97 -13.54
C VAL A 120 8.92 20.52 -13.78
N TYR A 121 8.49 19.91 -14.88
CA TYR A 121 8.88 18.54 -15.23
C TYR A 121 10.33 18.46 -15.68
N ALA A 122 10.82 19.47 -16.40
CA ALA A 122 12.21 19.53 -16.86
C ALA A 122 13.21 19.55 -15.68
N ASN A 123 12.86 20.23 -14.58
CA ASN A 123 13.71 20.31 -13.38
C ASN A 123 13.57 19.10 -12.44
N ALA A 124 12.54 18.26 -12.60
CA ALA A 124 12.32 17.07 -11.76
C ALA A 124 13.12 15.84 -12.23
N MET A 125 13.79 15.92 -13.39
CA MET A 125 14.59 14.84 -14.00
C MET A 125 16.11 15.02 -13.82
N THR A 126 16.54 16.02 -13.03
CA THR A 126 17.94 16.31 -12.68
C THR A 126 18.14 16.20 -11.18
#